data_AF-A0A2E7VGA3-F1
#
_entry.id   AF-A0A2E7VGA3-F1
#
_cell.length_a   1.000
_cell.length_b   1.000
_cell.length_c   1.000
_cell.angle_alpha   90.00
_cell.angle_beta   90.00
_cell.angle_gamma   90.00
#
_symmetry.space_group_name_H-M   'P 1'
#
loop_
_entity.id
_entity.type
_entity.pdbx_description
1 polymer ?
#
loop_
_entity_poly.entity_id
_entity_poly.type
_entity_poly.pdbx_seq_one_letter_code
_entity_poly.pdbx_strand_id
1 'polypeptide(L)' 'MTASLASIAVVDHGTGNLRSVLKAFETLGSSPSLATRPEEVGDADALVFPGQGCFPDCMQRLRETGFADLLREWIKADKP' A
#
# COMPACT_ATOMS: atom_id res chain seq x y z
N MET A 1 15.53 19.13 -12.29
CA MET A 1 14.31 18.34 -12.46
C MET A 1 13.71 18.14 -11.08
N THR A 2 12.70 18.91 -10.70
CA THR A 2 11.93 18.65 -9.48
C THR A 2 11.09 17.41 -9.77
N ALA A 3 11.41 16.28 -9.14
CA ALA A 3 10.52 15.13 -9.18
C ALA A 3 9.15 15.58 -8.65
N SER A 4 8.10 15.36 -9.43
CA SER A 4 6.74 15.40 -8.90
C SER A 4 6.73 14.46 -7.69
N LEU A 5 6.20 14.91 -6.56
CA LEU A 5 6.08 14.06 -5.39
C LEU A 5 5.17 12.89 -5.76
N ALA A 6 5.74 11.68 -5.81
CA ALA A 6 4.97 10.48 -6.14
C ALA A 6 3.87 10.30 -5.09
N SER A 7 2.63 10.10 -5.55
CA SER A 7 1.52 9.70 -4.71
C SER A 7 1.67 8.23 -4.34
N ILE A 8 1.78 7.92 -3.05
CA ILE A 8 2.08 6.58 -2.56
C ILE A 8 0.90 6.06 -1.75
N ALA A 9 0.28 4.97 -2.17
CA ALA A 9 -0.73 4.29 -1.37
C ALA A 9 -0.06 3.22 -0.47
N VAL A 10 -0.43 3.17 0.80
CA VAL A 10 0.03 2.16 1.75
C VAL A 10 -1.15 1.29 2.15
N VAL A 11 -1.05 -0.02 1.91
CA VAL A 11 -2.12 -0.98 2.23
C VAL A 11 -2.18 -1.23 3.74
N ASP A 12 -3.34 -0.98 4.34
CA ASP A 12 -3.69 -1.44 5.67
C ASP A 12 -4.42 -2.80 5.58
N HIS A 13 -3.67 -3.87 5.87
CA HIS A 13 -4.25 -5.22 5.99
C HIS A 13 -4.52 -5.61 7.45
N GLY A 14 -4.50 -4.66 8.38
CA GLY A 14 -4.82 -4.88 9.80
C GLY A 14 -3.64 -5.28 10.69
N THR A 15 -2.45 -5.51 10.12
CA THR A 15 -1.21 -5.71 10.90
C THR A 15 -0.03 -4.96 10.29
N GLY A 16 0.91 -4.55 11.14
CA GLY A 16 2.20 -4.01 10.73
C GLY A 16 2.48 -2.59 11.17
N ASN A 17 3.68 -2.12 10.81
CA ASN A 17 4.19 -0.84 11.30
C ASN A 17 3.81 0.32 10.37
N LEU A 18 2.50 0.51 10.17
CA LEU A 18 1.94 1.53 9.26
C LEU A 18 2.46 2.93 9.58
N ARG A 19 2.55 3.26 10.88
CA ARG A 19 3.03 4.58 11.33
C ARG A 19 4.46 4.86 10.87
N SER A 20 5.38 3.91 11.02
CA SER A 20 6.75 4.13 10.56
C SER A 20 6.86 4.18 9.04
N VAL A 21 6.06 3.39 8.31
CA VAL A 21 6.04 3.41 6.84
C VAL A 21 5.55 4.75 6.33
N LEU A 22 4.40 5.22 6.81
CA LEU A 22 3.87 6.55 6.47
C LEU A 22 4.89 7.65 6.81
N LYS A 23 5.49 7.57 8.01
CA LYS A 23 6.46 8.58 8.44
C LYS A 23 7.73 8.59 7.59
N ALA A 24 8.19 7.43 7.11
CA ALA A 24 9.34 7.34 6.23
C ALA A 24 9.09 8.10 4.91
N PHE A 25 7.93 7.87 4.29
CA PHE A 25 7.57 8.57 3.04
C PHE A 25 7.32 10.07 3.24
N GLU A 26 6.66 10.47 4.34
CA GLU A 26 6.54 11.90 4.71
C GLU A 26 7.91 12.56 4.87
N THR A 27 8.87 11.88 5.50
CA THR A 27 10.22 12.40 5.73
C THR A 27 11.01 12.54 4.43
N LEU A 28 10.71 11.71 3.43
CA LEU A 28 11.24 11.80 2.07
C LEU A 28 10.50 12.85 1.21
N GLY A 29 9.53 13.57 1.78
CA GLY A 29 8.78 14.63 1.11
C GLY A 29 7.57 14.14 0.32
N SER A 30 7.25 12.85 0.34
CA SER A 30 6.05 12.31 -0.33
C SER A 30 4.80 12.54 0.50
N SER A 31 3.62 12.37 -0.10
CA SER A 31 2.32 12.43 0.59
C SER A 31 1.64 11.06 0.56
N PRO A 32 2.03 10.13 1.46
CA PRO A 32 1.47 8.80 1.45
C PRO A 32 0.01 8.79 1.94
N SER A 33 -0.85 8.00 1.30
CA SER A 33 -2.22 7.72 1.74
C SER A 33 -2.29 6.33 2.35
N LEU A 34 -3.11 6.17 3.40
CA LEU A 34 -3.42 4.86 3.95
C LEU A 34 -4.69 4.34 3.27
N ALA A 35 -4.61 3.16 2.67
CA ALA A 35 -5.74 2.48 2.04
C ALA A 35 -6.19 1.33 2.94
N THR A 36 -7.39 1.46 3.49
CA THR A 36 -8.10 0.42 4.27
C THR A 36 -9.03 -0.42 3.41
N ARG A 37 -9.33 0.07 2.19
CA ARG A 37 -10.09 -0.65 1.16
C ARG A 37 -9.41 -0.52 -0.21
N PRO A 38 -9.56 -1.50 -1.13
CA PRO A 38 -8.91 -1.48 -2.43
C PRO A 38 -9.18 -0.22 -3.26
N GLU A 39 -10.41 0.30 -3.22
CA GLU A 39 -10.81 1.50 -3.97
C GLU A 39 -10.09 2.78 -3.52
N GLU A 40 -9.52 2.80 -2.31
CA GLU A 40 -8.82 3.96 -1.75
C GLU A 40 -7.41 4.13 -2.32
N VAL A 41 -6.90 3.13 -3.03
CA VAL A 41 -5.59 3.21 -3.70
C VAL A 41 -5.61 4.19 -4.87
N GLY A 42 -6.76 4.33 -5.55
CA GLY A 42 -6.96 5.29 -6.64
C GLY A 42 -5.85 5.29 -7.70
N ASP A 43 -5.45 6.48 -8.12
CA ASP A 43 -4.40 6.72 -9.13
C ASP A 43 -3.01 6.89 -8.51
N ALA A 44 -2.71 6.22 -7.39
CA ALA A 44 -1.37 6.29 -6.81
C ALA A 44 -0.30 5.86 -7.84
N ASP A 45 0.84 6.56 -7.79
CA ASP A 45 2.01 6.29 -8.62
C ASP A 45 2.72 5.01 -8.18
N ALA A 46 2.65 4.71 -6.87
CA ALA A 46 3.23 3.51 -6.29
C ALA A 46 2.35 2.93 -5.16
N LEU A 47 2.44 1.61 -4.96
CA LEU A 47 1.74 0.90 -3.90
C LEU A 47 2.72 0.21 -2.95
N VAL A 48 2.49 0.40 -1.65
CA VAL A 48 3.30 -0.22 -0.60
C VAL A 48 2.45 -1.23 0.16
N PHE A 49 2.89 -2.48 0.14
CA PHE A 49 2.32 -3.56 0.94
C PHE A 49 3.25 -3.89 2.12
N PRO A 50 2.98 -3.38 3.34
CA PRO A 50 3.87 -3.57 4.48
C PRO A 50 3.75 -4.98 5.08
N GLY A 51 4.86 -5.74 5.09
CA GLY A 51 4.89 -7.09 5.66
C GLY A 51 5.23 -7.11 7.15
N GLN A 52 4.30 -7.57 8.00
CA GLN A 52 4.52 -7.96 9.40
C GLN A 52 3.41 -8.93 9.86
N GLY A 53 3.75 -9.93 10.68
CA GLY A 53 2.78 -10.83 11.32
C GLY A 53 2.74 -12.26 10.75
N CYS A 54 1.62 -12.95 11.00
CA CYS A 54 1.39 -14.34 10.62
C CYS A 54 0.94 -14.43 9.14
N PHE A 55 1.63 -15.26 8.34
CA PHE A 55 1.36 -15.37 6.90
C PHE A 55 -0.08 -15.87 6.58
N PRO A 56 -0.58 -16.96 7.20
CA PRO A 56 -1.98 -17.38 7.04
C PRO A 56 -3.00 -16.27 7.29
N ASP A 57 -2.88 -15.56 8.41
CA ASP A 57 -3.83 -14.50 8.80
C ASP A 57 -3.78 -13.32 7.81
N CYS A 58 -2.59 -12.94 7.38
CA CYS A 58 -2.39 -11.93 6.36
C CYS A 58 -3.08 -12.31 5.04
N MET A 59 -2.84 -13.54 4.55
CA MET A 59 -3.46 -14.02 3.32
C MET A 59 -4.99 -14.13 3.43
N GLN A 60 -5.52 -14.49 4.60
CA GLN A 60 -6.96 -14.51 4.84
C GLN A 60 -7.54 -13.09 4.75
N ARG A 61 -6.97 -12.12 5.48
CA ARG A 61 -7.43 -10.72 5.45
C ARG A 61 -7.35 -10.12 4.05
N LEU A 62 -6.27 -10.37 3.31
CA LEU A 62 -6.13 -9.90 1.94
C LEU A 62 -7.26 -10.40 1.02
N ARG A 63 -7.72 -11.64 1.21
CA ARG A 63 -8.85 -12.18 0.45
C ARG A 63 -10.17 -11.58 0.89
N GLU A 64 -10.39 -11.45 2.21
CA GLU A 64 -11.63 -10.90 2.77
C GLU A 64 -11.84 -9.42 2.43
N THR A 65 -10.76 -8.65 2.36
CA THR A 65 -10.77 -7.22 2.05
C THR A 65 -10.73 -6.90 0.55
N GLY A 66 -10.45 -7.90 -0.30
CA GLY A 66 -10.25 -7.72 -1.75
C GLY A 66 -8.87 -7.18 -2.15
N PHE A 67 -7.96 -6.90 -1.20
CA PHE A 67 -6.61 -6.45 -1.51
C PHE A 67 -5.78 -7.50 -2.27
N ALA A 68 -6.10 -8.79 -2.13
CA ALA A 68 -5.43 -9.84 -2.90
C ALA A 68 -5.58 -9.66 -4.41
N ASP A 69 -6.76 -9.23 -4.87
CA ASP A 69 -7.03 -9.04 -6.29
C ASP A 69 -6.44 -7.73 -6.79
N LEU A 70 -6.56 -6.65 -6.01
CA LEU A 70 -5.88 -5.38 -6.29
C LEU A 70 -4.37 -5.58 -6.48
N LEU A 71 -3.69 -6.26 -5.56
CA LEU A 71 -2.24 -6.48 -5.63
C LEU A 71 -1.86 -7.27 -6.89
N ARG A 72 -2.65 -8.28 -7.27
CA ARG A 72 -2.41 -9.04 -8.50
C ARG A 72 -2.56 -8.18 -9.74
N GLU A 73 -3.61 -7.37 -9.83
CA GLU A 73 -3.83 -6.48 -10.97
C GLU A 73 -2.76 -5.39 -11.04
N TRP A 74 -2.32 -4.84 -9.91
CA TRP A 74 -1.24 -3.87 -9.84
C TRP A 74 0.08 -4.42 -10.39
N ILE A 75 0.44 -5.63 -9.96
CA ILE A 75 1.64 -6.34 -10.47
C ILE A 75 1.50 -6.66 -11.96
N LYS A 76 0.33 -7.14 -12.42
CA LYS A 76 0.07 -7.40 -13.84
C LYS A 76 0.18 -6.14 -14.70
N ALA A 77 -0.18 -4.99 -14.14
CA ALA A 77 -0.08 -3.70 -14.80
C ALA A 77 1.35 -3.11 -14.80
N ASP A 78 2.34 -3.84 -14.24
CA ASP A 78 3.74 -3.41 -14.14
C ASP A 78 3.89 -2.06 -13.42
N LYS A 79 3.03 -1.83 -12.43
CA LYS A 79 3.06 -0.60 -11.61
C LYS A 79 3.97 -0.77 -10.39
N PRO A 80 4.71 0.29 -10.00
CA PRO A 80 5.56 0.31 -8.81
C PRO A 80 4.85 0.02 -7.49
#